data_AF-A0A7G5H1H7-F1
#
_entry.id   AF-A0A7G5H1H7-F1
#
_cell.length_a   1.000
_cell.length_b   1.000
_cell.length_c   1.000
_cell.angle_alpha   90.00
_cell.angle_beta   90.00
_cell.angle_gamma   90.00
#
_symmetry.space_group_name_H-M   'P 1'
#
loop_
_entity.id
_entity.type
_entity.pdbx_description
1 polymer ?
#
loop_
_entity_poly.entity_id
_entity_poly.type
_entity_poly.pdbx_seq_one_letter_code
_entity_poly.pdbx_strand_id
1 'polypeptide(L)'
;MFLNDSIKGNPTVVTATHAEVGHLHPTDGSMHFSLSPSDTKEVLEKGWGELHGLAGQIYKPGSQLPATYMMVYSPRTEDELVTIKKILEAAILYSSLRTAK
;
A
#
# COMPACT_ATOMS: atom_id res chain seq x y z
N MET A 1 5.46 -8.40 -0.85
CA MET A 1 6.39 -7.81 -1.84
C MET A 1 7.20 -6.75 -1.14
N PHE A 2 8.53 -6.76 -1.26
CA PHE A 2 9.41 -5.91 -0.45
C PHE A 2 10.42 -5.14 -1.31
N LEU A 3 10.80 -3.94 -0.86
CA LEU A 3 11.98 -3.27 -1.41
C LEU A 3 13.25 -3.95 -0.89
N ASN A 4 14.17 -4.28 -1.79
CA ASN A 4 15.45 -4.90 -1.43
C ASN A 4 16.43 -3.92 -0.76
N ASP A 5 16.32 -2.62 -1.04
CA ASP A 5 17.16 -1.56 -0.45
C ASP A 5 16.28 -0.56 0.34
N SER A 6 15.85 -0.98 1.53
CA SER A 6 14.96 -0.20 2.40
C SER A 6 15.57 1.12 2.87
N ILE A 7 16.90 1.23 2.92
CA ILE A 7 17.61 2.44 3.37
C ILE A 7 17.38 3.62 2.42
N LYS A 8 17.20 3.33 1.13
CA LYS A 8 16.93 4.35 0.10
C LYS A 8 15.44 4.63 -0.11
N GLY A 9 14.55 3.85 0.52
CA GLY A 9 13.11 4.03 0.42
C GLY A 9 12.58 5.26 1.14
N ASN A 10 11.29 5.51 0.97
CA ASN A 10 10.55 6.59 1.62
C ASN A 10 10.45 6.35 3.14
N PRO A 11 11.15 7.12 3.99
CA PRO A 11 11.23 6.85 5.42
C PRO A 11 9.88 6.96 6.14
N THR A 12 8.91 7.68 5.57
CA THR A 12 7.58 7.86 6.18
C THR A 12 6.71 6.61 6.12
N VAL A 13 7.01 5.67 5.22
CA VAL A 13 6.25 4.44 5.02
C VAL A 13 7.10 3.20 5.31
N VAL A 14 8.34 3.14 4.81
CA VAL A 14 9.16 1.92 4.90
C VAL A 14 9.56 1.59 6.35
N THR A 15 9.62 2.60 7.23
CA THR A 15 9.85 2.38 8.67
C THR A 15 8.68 1.65 9.32
N ALA A 16 7.45 2.02 8.95
CA ALA A 16 6.23 1.41 9.48
C ALA A 16 5.98 0.01 8.90
N THR A 17 6.24 -0.16 7.59
CA THR A 17 5.96 -1.42 6.87
C THR A 17 7.14 -2.37 6.82
N HIS A 18 8.29 -2.02 7.40
CA HIS A 18 9.54 -2.80 7.27
C HIS A 18 9.90 -3.05 5.81
N ALA A 19 9.71 -2.02 4.98
CA ALA A 19 9.89 -2.03 3.52
C ALA A 19 8.99 -2.99 2.73
N GLU A 20 7.92 -3.51 3.36
CA GLU A 20 6.83 -4.13 2.62
C GLU A 20 6.11 -3.07 1.80
N VAL A 21 6.00 -3.31 0.50
CA VAL A 21 5.20 -2.50 -0.44
C VAL A 21 3.75 -2.96 -0.39
N GLY A 22 3.56 -4.28 -0.23
CA GLY A 22 2.26 -4.87 -0.02
C GLY A 22 2.23 -6.37 -0.26
N HIS A 23 1.10 -6.99 0.07
CA HIS A 23 0.91 -8.44 0.00
C HIS A 23 -0.51 -8.81 -0.39
N LEU A 24 -0.69 -10.09 -0.69
CA LEU A 24 -1.96 -10.72 -1.06
C LEU A 24 -2.28 -11.78 0.01
N HIS A 25 -3.52 -11.80 0.48
CA HIS A 25 -4.04 -12.90 1.29
C HIS A 25 -4.45 -14.05 0.37
N PRO A 26 -3.85 -15.24 0.51
CA PRO A 26 -4.15 -16.37 -0.38
C PRO A 26 -5.55 -16.95 -0.16
N THR A 27 -6.19 -16.68 0.98
CA THR A 27 -7.50 -17.25 1.35
C THR A 27 -8.68 -16.53 0.72
N ASP A 28 -8.62 -15.20 0.61
CA ASP A 28 -9.73 -14.37 0.13
C ASP A 28 -9.32 -13.47 -1.07
N GLY A 29 -8.05 -13.47 -1.44
CA GLY A 29 -7.51 -12.65 -2.53
C GLY A 29 -7.40 -11.17 -2.20
N SER A 30 -7.70 -10.75 -0.96
CA SER A 30 -7.57 -9.35 -0.56
C SER A 30 -6.10 -8.91 -0.64
N MET A 31 -5.87 -7.70 -1.14
CA MET A 31 -4.53 -7.14 -1.28
C MET A 31 -4.38 -5.97 -0.33
N HIS A 32 -3.18 -5.78 0.21
CA HIS A 32 -2.87 -4.62 1.04
C HIS A 32 -1.68 -3.86 0.49
N PHE A 33 -1.86 -2.56 0.26
CA PHE A 33 -0.84 -1.66 -0.28
C PHE A 33 -0.71 -0.42 0.58
N SER A 34 0.51 0.12 0.68
CA SER A 34 0.72 1.48 1.19
C SER A 34 0.88 2.45 0.03
N LEU A 35 -0.05 3.39 -0.10
CA LEU A 35 -0.09 4.35 -1.20
C LEU A 35 0.26 5.77 -0.72
N SER A 36 0.57 6.65 -1.67
CA SER A 36 0.64 8.08 -1.39
C SER A 36 -0.76 8.61 -1.02
N PRO A 37 -0.88 9.71 -0.25
CA PRO A 37 -2.19 10.28 0.06
C PRO A 37 -3.05 10.62 -1.17
N SER A 38 -2.43 11.05 -2.27
CA SER A 38 -3.13 11.34 -3.53
C SER A 38 -3.63 10.07 -4.21
N ASP A 39 -2.81 9.02 -4.28
CA ASP A 39 -3.21 7.76 -4.90
C ASP A 39 -4.26 7.03 -4.05
N THR A 40 -4.13 7.10 -2.72
CA THR A 40 -5.16 6.61 -1.78
C THR A 40 -6.50 7.26 -2.07
N LYS A 41 -6.54 8.59 -2.22
CA LYS A 41 -7.76 9.33 -2.55
C LYS A 41 -8.35 8.84 -3.87
N GLU A 42 -7.53 8.70 -4.92
CA GLU A 42 -8.00 8.24 -6.22
C GLU A 42 -8.56 6.81 -6.19
N VAL A 43 -7.90 5.89 -5.48
CA VAL A 43 -8.37 4.50 -5.31
C VAL A 43 -9.72 4.46 -4.58
N LEU A 44 -9.90 5.27 -3.53
CA LEU A 44 -11.17 5.39 -2.80
C LEU A 44 -12.28 5.94 -3.69
N GLU A 45 -12.02 7.05 -4.38
CA GLU A 45 -13.01 7.72 -5.25
C GLU A 45 -13.46 6.84 -6.41
N LYS A 46 -12.56 6.00 -6.94
CA LYS A 46 -12.85 5.06 -8.03
C LYS A 46 -13.38 3.70 -7.55
N GLY A 47 -13.48 3.47 -6.24
CA GLY A 47 -14.05 2.25 -5.67
C GLY A 47 -13.17 1.00 -5.82
N TRP A 48 -11.86 1.15 -5.95
CA TRP A 48 -10.92 0.02 -6.09
C TRP A 48 -10.45 -0.55 -4.75
N GLY A 49 -10.80 0.09 -3.65
CA GLY A 49 -10.47 -0.38 -2.32
C GLY A 49 -10.99 0.56 -1.25
N GLU A 50 -10.63 0.25 -0.01
CA GLU A 50 -10.96 1.00 1.18
C GLU A 50 -9.74 1.10 2.10
N LEU A 51 -9.76 2.02 3.06
CA LEU A 51 -8.74 2.02 4.10
C LEU A 51 -8.86 0.72 4.90
N HIS A 52 -7.73 0.08 5.16
CA HIS A 52 -7.72 -1.07 6.04
C HIS A 52 -8.22 -0.66 7.44
N GLY A 53 -8.92 -1.54 8.16
CA GLY A 53 -9.49 -1.20 9.47
C GLY A 53 -8.47 -0.78 10.55
N LEU A 54 -7.18 -1.06 10.31
CA LEU A 54 -6.05 -0.65 11.16
C LEU A 54 -5.23 0.52 10.57
N ALA A 55 -5.66 1.15 9.48
CA ALA A 55 -4.96 2.27 8.87
C ALA A 55 -4.74 3.39 9.89
N GLY A 56 -3.49 3.85 10.04
CA GLY A 56 -3.11 4.87 11.02
C GLY A 56 -3.12 4.40 12.48
N GLN A 57 -3.47 3.15 12.78
CA GLN A 57 -3.58 2.65 14.16
C GLN A 57 -2.28 2.01 14.64
N ILE A 58 -2.06 2.08 15.95
CA ILE A 58 -1.01 1.32 16.65
C ILE A 58 -1.57 -0.08 16.94
N TYR A 59 -1.03 -1.09 16.26
CA TYR A 59 -1.49 -2.48 16.39
C TYR A 59 -0.59 -3.33 17.30
N LYS A 60 0.61 -2.84 17.61
CA LYS A 60 1.52 -3.36 18.63
C LYS A 60 2.37 -2.21 19.20
N PRO A 61 2.87 -2.29 20.45
CA PRO A 61 3.72 -1.25 21.01
C PRO A 61 4.88 -0.89 20.08
N GLY A 62 4.96 0.40 19.70
CA GLY A 62 5.99 0.90 18.79
C GLY A 62 5.78 0.59 17.31
N SER A 63 4.60 0.10 16.88
CA SER A 63 4.30 -0.05 15.45
C SER A 63 2.91 0.45 15.10
N GLN A 64 2.91 1.50 14.30
CA GLN A 64 1.74 2.14 13.73
C GLN A 64 1.71 1.85 12.23
N LEU A 65 0.56 1.45 11.70
CA LEU A 65 0.41 1.32 10.26
C LEU A 65 0.30 2.71 9.60
N PRO A 66 0.76 2.87 8.35
CA PRO A 66 0.51 4.10 7.60
C PRO A 66 -0.97 4.46 7.58
N ALA A 67 -1.29 5.76 7.67
CA ALA A 67 -2.66 6.24 7.54
C ALA A 67 -3.27 5.95 6.16
N THR A 68 -2.41 5.73 5.16
CA THR A 68 -2.76 5.39 3.77
C THR A 68 -2.71 3.89 3.49
N TYR A 69 -2.69 3.04 4.53
CA TYR A 69 -2.68 1.60 4.37
C TYR A 69 -4.05 1.10 3.89
N MET A 70 -4.08 0.57 2.67
CA MET A 70 -5.31 0.22 1.95
C MET A 70 -5.56 -1.28 1.95
N MET A 71 -6.83 -1.66 1.90
CA MET A 71 -7.29 -2.93 1.36
C MET A 71 -7.79 -2.69 -0.06
N VAL A 72 -7.17 -3.33 -1.04
CA VAL A 72 -7.50 -3.24 -2.46
C VAL A 72 -8.22 -4.52 -2.89
N TYR A 73 -9.29 -4.37 -3.64
CA TYR A 73 -10.17 -5.47 -4.02
C TYR A 73 -9.55 -6.35 -5.12
N SER A 74 -9.83 -7.65 -5.05
CA SER A 74 -9.35 -8.67 -6.00
C SER A 74 -9.87 -8.39 -7.42
N PRO A 75 -9.01 -8.43 -8.46
CA PRO A 75 -9.46 -8.30 -9.83
C PRO A 75 -10.22 -9.56 -10.25
N ARG A 76 -11.27 -9.40 -11.05
CA ARG A 76 -12.13 -10.48 -11.57
C ARG A 76 -11.90 -10.76 -13.05
N THR A 77 -11.25 -9.84 -13.74
CA THR A 77 -10.93 -9.92 -15.18
C THR A 77 -9.51 -9.43 -15.45
N GLU A 78 -9.01 -9.70 -16.65
CA GLU A 78 -7.70 -9.21 -17.11
C GLU A 78 -7.63 -7.67 -17.15
N ASP A 79 -8.73 -6.99 -17.51
CA ASP A 79 -8.79 -5.52 -17.52
C ASP A 79 -8.74 -4.95 -16.10
N GLU A 80 -9.40 -5.60 -15.14
CA GLU A 80 -9.28 -5.23 -13.73
C GLU A 80 -7.87 -5.50 -13.22
N LEU A 81 -7.24 -6.59 -13.65
CA LEU A 81 -5.86 -6.90 -13.30
C LEU A 81 -4.89 -5.83 -13.81
N VAL A 82 -5.11 -5.25 -14.99
CA VAL A 82 -4.34 -4.09 -15.47
C VAL A 82 -4.48 -2.90 -14.51
N THR A 83 -5.66 -2.68 -13.94
CA THR A 83 -5.87 -1.61 -12.96
C THR A 83 -5.15 -1.90 -11.65
N ILE A 84 -5.25 -3.12 -11.12
CA ILE A 84 -4.52 -3.54 -9.92
C ILE A 84 -3.01 -3.40 -10.10
N LYS A 85 -2.47 -3.74 -11.28
CA LYS A 85 -1.05 -3.55 -11.60
C LYS A 85 -0.63 -2.07 -11.49
N LYS A 86 -1.45 -1.13 -11.98
CA LYS A 86 -1.18 0.31 -11.85
C LYS A 86 -1.18 0.78 -10.40
N ILE A 87 -2.10 0.26 -9.57
CA ILE A 87 -2.13 0.59 -8.14
C ILE A 87 -0.87 0.05 -7.44
N LEU A 88 -0.45 -1.18 -7.77
CA LEU A 88 0.79 -1.76 -7.26
C LEU A 88 2.02 -0.94 -7.69
N GLU A 89 2.10 -0.52 -8.95
CA GLU A 89 3.18 0.35 -9.45
C GLU A 89 3.25 1.67 -8.66
N ALA A 90 2.09 2.29 -8.38
CA ALA A 90 2.03 3.48 -7.53
C ALA A 90 2.54 3.20 -6.09
N ALA A 91 2.17 2.06 -5.49
CA ALA A 91 2.68 1.65 -4.17
C ALA A 91 4.21 1.46 -4.17
N ILE A 92 4.75 0.85 -5.22
CA ILE A 92 6.20 0.66 -5.41
C ILE A 92 6.89 2.03 -5.49
N LEU A 93 6.37 2.94 -6.32
CA LEU A 93 6.92 4.29 -6.47
C LEU A 93 6.89 5.06 -5.16
N TYR A 94 5.75 5.09 -4.47
CA TYR A 94 5.61 5.79 -3.19
C TYR A 94 6.55 5.24 -2.11
N SER A 95 6.76 3.92 -2.09
CA SER A 95 7.70 3.28 -1.17
C SER A 95 9.16 3.55 -1.53
N SER A 96 9.46 3.77 -2.81
CA SER A 96 10.83 3.96 -3.31
C SER A 96 11.33 5.41 -3.22
N LEU A 97 10.44 6.39 -3.27
CA LEU A 97 10.80 7.81 -3.31
C LEU A 97 11.13 8.38 -1.93
N ARG A 98 12.38 8.76 -1.69
CA ARG A 98 12.69 9.65 -0.56
C ARG A 98 12.00 10.98 -0.76
N THR A 99 11.00 11.29 0.06
CA THR A 99 10.48 12.65 0.17
C THR A 99 11.57 13.52 0.77
N ALA A 100 11.86 14.66 0.13
CA ALA A 100 12.74 15.67 0.71
C ALA A 100 12.09 16.17 2.01
N LYS A 101 12.89 16.22 3.08
CA LYS A 101 12.48 16.84 4.35
C LYS A 101 12.27 18.33 4.18
#